data_AF-A0AAD7YEY2-F1
#
_entry.id   AF-A0AAD7YEY2-F1
#
_cell.length_a   1.000
_cell.length_b   1.000
_cell.length_c   1.000
_cell.angle_alpha   90.00
_cell.angle_beta   90.00
_cell.angle_gamma   90.00
#
_symmetry.space_group_name_H-M   'P 1'
#
loop_
_entity.id
_entity.type
_entity.pdbx_description
1 polymer ?
#
loop_
_entity_poly.entity_id
_entity_poly.type
_entity_poly.pdbx_seq_one_letter_code
_entity_poly.pdbx_strand_id
1 'polypeptide(L)'
;MCVNRYKEAIDEYRSLIEGGETPDADEVFNVINSLRKVSIMYMCHNLNDTNIWDSLFEDLPKCVKENETQMPPQALVYVVRACFYSVLWSLHGVETRVSAAGAAALRERLHAYAAHCKDIVARGITPDLKEEAYTSLCDLLILFAEHLCALHHPGEPDMRQLVFEPDAALCDMLNAFIQEFVFVHHNYDGQDERRIEELHKRRNFLAAYCKLIVYNVAPIRRAADVFKHYIKCYNDYGDIIKATLSKAREINKLNCALTMELAMQALFADMLRKAAAAGTAPHRQLPDMLELKELAKRFSVMFGLDAVKNREALTALHRAGISFAALEQSPHAPPPHLLFLEPLSEFSNKLLRQDKRQVLKFLDSRIPPGVQWGDEWAALLSYRGSLLTDAPDERPPPARKHYARRPRGQNEDEEGDENAESDQEAGGDASVRETRARRVRTPRLHARTRAARRRDYSDTSDTTPRSTRAQAVVVRAVVHRADTRSSVSGDASLSWSERDDC
;
A
#
# COMPACT_ATOMS: atom_id res chain seq x y z
N MET A 1 7.86 -11.95 38.61
CA MET A 1 9.31 -12.09 38.35
C MET A 1 9.82 -11.07 37.32
N CYS A 2 9.45 -11.14 36.03
CA CYS A 2 9.95 -10.18 35.03
C CYS A 2 9.59 -8.72 35.35
N VAL A 3 8.35 -8.45 35.76
CA VAL A 3 7.90 -7.10 36.14
C VAL A 3 8.57 -6.61 37.43
N ASN A 4 8.75 -7.47 38.43
CA ASN A 4 9.47 -7.12 39.67
C ASN A 4 10.89 -6.63 39.36
N ARG A 5 11.64 -7.39 38.54
CA ARG A 5 12.98 -7.02 38.07
C ARG A 5 13.04 -5.76 37.22
N TYR A 6 11.92 -5.35 36.63
CA TYR A 6 11.81 -4.04 35.99
C TYR A 6 11.63 -2.94 37.03
N LYS A 7 10.73 -3.11 38.01
CA LYS A 7 10.55 -2.16 39.12
C LYS A 7 11.86 -1.96 39.90
N GLU A 8 12.45 -3.06 40.36
CA GLU A 8 13.76 -3.10 41.01
C GLU A 8 14.82 -2.30 40.21
N ALA A 9 15.01 -2.61 38.92
CA ALA A 9 16.03 -1.95 38.10
C ALA A 9 15.69 -0.51 37.67
N ILE A 10 14.42 -0.13 37.50
CA ILE A 10 14.05 1.24 37.10
C ILE A 10 14.03 2.18 38.32
N ASP A 11 13.62 1.69 39.49
CA ASP A 11 13.59 2.45 40.73
C ASP A 11 15.04 2.73 41.21
N GLU A 12 15.93 1.73 41.11
CA GLU A 12 17.38 1.86 41.33
C GLU A 12 18.02 2.86 40.35
N TYR A 13 17.80 2.67 39.05
CA TYR A 13 18.37 3.53 38.00
C TYR A 13 17.92 5.00 38.11
N ARG A 14 16.65 5.25 38.47
CA ARG A 14 16.13 6.60 38.73
C ARG A 14 16.70 7.20 40.01
N SER A 15 16.84 6.41 41.07
CA SER A 15 17.41 6.87 42.35
C SER A 15 18.85 7.39 42.17
N LEU A 16 19.67 6.72 41.36
CA LEU A 16 21.03 7.16 41.02
C LEU A 16 21.01 8.52 40.30
N ILE A 17 20.18 8.66 39.26
CA ILE A 17 20.03 9.91 38.49
C ILE A 17 19.53 11.05 39.37
N GLU A 18 18.55 10.80 40.25
CA GLU A 18 18.01 11.80 41.18
C GLU A 18 19.02 12.18 42.28
N GLY A 19 19.91 11.26 42.67
CA GLY A 19 21.06 11.54 43.53
C GLY A 19 22.18 12.33 42.85
N GLY A 20 22.13 12.50 41.51
CA GLY A 20 23.20 13.11 40.71
C GLY A 20 24.39 12.18 40.47
N GLU A 21 24.25 10.89 40.76
CA GLU A 21 25.23 9.86 40.44
C GLU A 21 25.12 9.47 38.95
N THR A 22 26.19 8.92 38.38
CA THR A 22 26.21 8.47 36.98
C THR A 22 26.08 6.94 36.97
N PRO A 23 24.97 6.37 36.47
CA PRO A 23 24.79 4.92 36.44
C PRO A 23 25.87 4.21 35.62
N ASP A 24 26.28 3.05 36.12
CA ASP A 24 27.35 2.23 35.56
C ASP A 24 26.89 1.31 34.41
N ALA A 25 27.79 0.47 33.90
CA ALA A 25 27.51 -0.42 32.78
C ALA A 25 26.50 -1.53 33.12
N ASP A 26 26.50 -2.06 34.35
CA ASP A 26 25.59 -3.10 34.81
C ASP A 26 24.21 -2.52 35.15
N GLU A 27 24.13 -1.32 35.71
CA GLU A 27 22.88 -0.59 35.96
C GLU A 27 22.19 -0.20 34.63
N VAL A 28 22.94 0.36 33.68
CA VAL A 28 22.47 0.63 32.31
C VAL A 28 22.02 -0.67 31.62
N PHE A 29 22.77 -1.77 31.78
CA PHE A 29 22.37 -3.06 31.24
C PHE A 29 21.09 -3.59 31.90
N ASN A 30 20.94 -3.47 33.22
CA ASN A 30 19.79 -3.97 33.97
C ASN A 30 18.49 -3.24 33.58
N VAL A 31 18.52 -1.91 33.44
CA VAL A 31 17.34 -1.15 33.01
C VAL A 31 16.95 -1.47 31.55
N ILE A 32 17.91 -1.55 30.63
CA ILE A 32 17.67 -1.93 29.22
C ILE A 32 17.11 -3.37 29.13
N ASN A 33 17.74 -4.31 29.84
CA ASN A 33 17.45 -5.74 29.76
C ASN A 33 16.11 -6.10 30.43
N SER A 34 15.75 -5.42 31.53
CA SER A 34 14.45 -5.58 32.18
C SER A 34 13.31 -5.02 31.32
N LEU A 35 13.45 -3.80 30.78
CA LEU A 35 12.49 -3.20 29.85
C LEU A 35 12.34 -4.01 28.55
N ARG A 36 13.45 -4.54 28.00
CA ARG A 36 13.43 -5.50 26.88
C ARG A 36 12.54 -6.70 27.20
N LYS A 37 12.73 -7.32 28.37
CA LYS A 37 11.94 -8.47 28.82
C LYS A 37 10.48 -8.11 29.07
N VAL A 38 10.18 -6.93 29.62
CA VAL A 38 8.81 -6.42 29.79
C VAL A 38 8.12 -6.23 28.44
N SER A 39 8.73 -5.52 27.49
CA SER A 39 8.11 -5.27 26.17
C SER A 39 7.86 -6.55 25.36
N ILE A 40 8.74 -7.55 25.45
CA ILE A 40 8.55 -8.88 24.84
C ILE A 40 7.44 -9.66 25.54
N MET A 41 7.39 -9.63 26.89
CA MET A 41 6.34 -10.30 27.66
C MET A 41 4.96 -9.68 27.38
N TYR A 42 4.88 -8.35 27.29
CA TYR A 42 3.66 -7.60 26.97
C TYR A 42 3.09 -7.94 25.58
N MET A 43 3.93 -8.31 24.61
CA MET A 43 3.49 -8.74 23.27
C MET A 43 2.64 -10.02 23.32
N CYS A 44 2.86 -10.89 24.31
CA CYS A 44 2.21 -12.20 24.41
C CYS A 44 1.26 -12.34 25.61
N HIS A 45 1.36 -11.47 26.62
CA HIS A 45 0.64 -11.57 27.89
C HIS A 45 0.16 -10.21 28.37
N ASN A 46 -1.06 -10.14 28.92
CA ASN A 46 -1.55 -8.95 29.61
C ASN A 46 -0.76 -8.74 30.91
N LEU A 47 -0.09 -7.60 31.05
CA LEU A 47 0.58 -7.16 32.28
C LEU A 47 -0.07 -5.92 32.91
N ASN A 48 -1.22 -5.45 32.43
CA ASN A 48 -1.86 -4.22 32.91
C ASN A 48 -2.18 -4.27 34.41
N ASP A 49 -2.54 -5.46 34.92
CA ASP A 49 -2.85 -5.70 36.35
C ASP A 49 -1.62 -5.59 37.28
N THR A 50 -0.42 -5.37 36.73
CA THR A 50 0.84 -5.27 37.50
C THR A 50 1.23 -3.84 37.88
N ASN A 51 0.40 -2.85 37.52
CA ASN A 51 0.58 -1.42 37.80
C ASN A 51 1.98 -0.93 37.40
N ILE A 52 2.26 -1.01 36.10
CA ILE A 52 3.46 -0.46 35.45
C ILE A 52 3.12 0.56 34.35
N TRP A 53 1.85 0.87 34.12
CA TRP A 53 1.47 1.85 33.10
C TRP A 53 2.12 3.20 33.37
N ASP A 54 1.94 3.74 34.58
CA ASP A 54 2.34 5.12 34.91
C ASP A 54 3.87 5.26 34.92
N SER A 55 4.57 4.25 35.46
CA SER A 55 6.04 4.14 35.46
C SER A 55 6.65 3.98 34.06
N LEU A 56 5.92 3.40 33.09
CA LEU A 56 6.33 3.42 31.67
C LEU A 56 5.96 4.76 31.00
N PHE A 57 4.81 5.35 31.36
CA PHE A 57 4.29 6.54 30.71
C PHE A 57 5.13 7.80 31.00
N GLU A 58 5.66 7.93 32.22
CA GLU A 58 6.58 9.02 32.60
C GLU A 58 7.91 9.04 31.82
N ASP A 59 8.31 7.93 31.19
CA ASP A 59 9.52 7.84 30.37
C ASP A 59 9.28 8.27 28.91
N LEU A 60 8.02 8.38 28.46
CA LEU A 60 7.71 8.80 27.09
C LEU A 60 8.15 10.23 26.73
N PRO A 61 8.01 11.26 27.61
CA PRO A 61 8.56 12.59 27.35
C PRO A 61 10.08 12.58 27.11
N LYS A 62 10.81 11.68 27.80
CA LYS A 62 12.27 11.55 27.80
C LYS A 62 12.83 11.07 26.45
N CYS A 63 11.97 10.67 25.51
CA CYS A 63 12.31 10.20 24.17
C CYS A 63 12.63 11.31 23.15
N VAL A 64 12.42 12.58 23.52
CA VAL A 64 12.51 13.78 22.66
C VAL A 64 13.68 14.66 23.09
N LYS A 65 14.44 15.21 22.13
CA LYS A 65 15.70 15.94 22.38
C LYS A 65 15.59 17.15 23.32
N GLU A 66 14.43 17.81 23.35
CA GLU A 66 14.17 18.95 24.25
C GLU A 66 13.98 18.53 25.71
N ASN A 67 13.69 17.25 25.96
CA ASN A 67 13.46 16.65 27.27
C ASN A 67 14.47 15.51 27.54
N GLU A 68 15.64 15.54 26.91
CA GLU A 68 16.62 14.46 27.01
C GLU A 68 17.12 14.32 28.45
N THR A 69 17.10 13.10 28.97
CA THR A 69 17.56 12.73 30.31
C THR A 69 18.63 11.64 30.18
N GLN A 70 19.25 11.24 31.29
CA GLN A 70 20.25 10.16 31.28
C GLN A 70 19.69 8.78 30.91
N MET A 71 18.36 8.63 30.72
CA MET A 71 17.72 7.38 30.31
C MET A 71 18.29 6.82 28.99
N PRO A 72 18.72 5.54 28.92
CA PRO A 72 19.33 5.00 27.71
C PRO A 72 18.32 4.97 26.54
N PRO A 73 18.64 5.51 25.35
CA PRO A 73 17.68 5.54 24.24
C PRO A 73 17.17 4.16 23.81
N GLN A 74 17.96 3.10 23.99
CA GLN A 74 17.51 1.72 23.74
C GLN A 74 16.46 1.24 24.76
N ALA A 75 16.55 1.66 26.02
CA ALA A 75 15.53 1.40 27.04
C ALA A 75 14.20 2.07 26.65
N LEU A 76 14.28 3.33 26.20
CA LEU A 76 13.12 4.13 25.77
C LEU A 76 12.38 3.51 24.57
N VAL A 77 13.08 2.88 23.61
CA VAL A 77 12.43 2.10 22.53
C VAL A 77 11.56 0.96 23.08
N TYR A 78 12.00 0.29 24.15
CA TYR A 78 11.20 -0.73 24.82
C TYR A 78 10.03 -0.15 25.64
N VAL A 79 10.17 1.05 26.19
CA VAL A 79 9.05 1.79 26.83
C VAL A 79 7.95 2.10 25.82
N VAL A 80 8.28 2.74 24.69
CA VAL A 80 7.31 3.07 23.61
C VAL A 80 6.56 1.81 23.17
N ARG A 81 7.27 0.69 23.01
CA ARG A 81 6.70 -0.61 22.64
C ARG A 81 5.83 -1.26 23.75
N ALA A 82 6.22 -1.12 25.01
CA ALA A 82 5.45 -1.64 26.14
C ALA A 82 4.12 -0.88 26.33
N CYS A 83 4.14 0.45 26.19
CA CYS A 83 2.93 1.27 26.22
C CYS A 83 1.96 0.91 25.07
N PHE A 84 2.45 0.69 23.84
CA PHE A 84 1.63 0.20 22.73
C PHE A 84 0.86 -1.09 23.10
N TYR A 85 1.56 -2.12 23.58
CA TYR A 85 0.90 -3.37 23.95
C TYR A 85 -0.03 -3.24 25.17
N SER A 86 0.27 -2.35 26.13
CA SER A 86 -0.64 -2.05 27.24
C SER A 86 -1.96 -1.43 26.77
N VAL A 87 -1.92 -0.52 25.77
CA VAL A 87 -3.11 0.03 25.09
C VAL A 87 -3.89 -1.08 24.39
N LEU A 88 -3.24 -2.02 23.70
CA LEU A 88 -3.92 -3.14 23.03
C LEU A 88 -4.55 -4.14 24.01
N TRP A 89 -3.91 -4.44 25.14
CA TRP A 89 -4.54 -5.25 26.19
C TRP A 89 -5.70 -4.53 26.87
N SER A 90 -5.63 -3.19 26.96
CA SER A 90 -6.76 -2.38 27.44
C SER A 90 -7.93 -2.40 26.45
N LEU A 91 -7.67 -2.31 25.12
CA LEU A 91 -8.68 -2.51 24.07
C LEU A 91 -9.33 -3.89 24.20
N HIS A 92 -8.54 -4.96 24.29
CA HIS A 92 -9.09 -6.29 24.49
C HIS A 92 -9.96 -6.39 25.76
N GLY A 93 -9.53 -5.77 26.87
CA GLY A 93 -10.31 -5.67 28.09
C GLY A 93 -11.70 -5.08 27.85
N VAL A 94 -11.77 -3.92 27.20
CA VAL A 94 -13.04 -3.24 26.83
C VAL A 94 -13.87 -4.10 25.88
N GLU A 95 -13.28 -4.73 24.86
CA GLU A 95 -14.01 -5.62 23.93
C GLU A 95 -14.62 -6.87 24.59
N THR A 96 -14.12 -7.31 25.75
CA THR A 96 -14.75 -8.41 26.52
C THR A 96 -15.81 -7.95 27.51
N ARG A 97 -15.78 -6.66 27.90
CA ARG A 97 -16.64 -6.05 28.93
C ARG A 97 -16.89 -4.59 28.58
N VAL A 98 -17.65 -4.38 27.51
CA VAL A 98 -17.99 -3.03 27.01
C VAL A 98 -18.62 -2.23 28.14
N SER A 99 -18.09 -1.03 28.39
CA SER A 99 -18.56 -0.11 29.41
C SER A 99 -18.03 1.29 29.13
N ALA A 100 -18.90 2.30 29.24
CA ALA A 100 -18.55 3.70 29.00
C ALA A 100 -17.31 4.17 29.78
N ALA A 101 -17.18 3.75 31.05
CA ALA A 101 -16.02 4.09 31.87
C ALA A 101 -14.72 3.45 31.36
N GLY A 102 -14.75 2.17 30.97
CA GLY A 102 -13.60 1.48 30.40
C GLY A 102 -13.20 2.04 29.03
N ALA A 103 -14.18 2.35 28.18
CA ALA A 103 -13.95 2.98 26.88
C ALA A 103 -13.41 4.41 27.02
N ALA A 104 -13.92 5.21 27.95
CA ALA A 104 -13.41 6.57 28.22
C ALA A 104 -11.96 6.55 28.72
N ALA A 105 -11.63 5.70 29.70
CA ALA A 105 -10.27 5.58 30.22
C ALA A 105 -9.28 5.06 29.16
N LEU A 106 -9.72 4.14 28.29
CA LEU A 106 -8.93 3.70 27.14
C LEU A 106 -8.75 4.81 26.10
N ARG A 107 -9.77 5.62 25.79
CA ARG A 107 -9.65 6.77 24.89
C ARG A 107 -8.60 7.76 25.41
N GLU A 108 -8.67 8.14 26.68
CA GLU A 108 -7.69 9.05 27.28
C GLU A 108 -6.27 8.47 27.20
N ARG A 109 -6.10 7.20 27.56
CA ARG A 109 -4.82 6.49 27.45
C ARG A 109 -4.28 6.43 26.01
N LEU A 110 -5.15 6.14 25.04
CA LEU A 110 -4.84 6.08 23.62
C LEU A 110 -4.38 7.44 23.08
N HIS A 111 -5.14 8.50 23.34
CA HIS A 111 -4.82 9.85 22.87
C HIS A 111 -3.54 10.40 23.52
N ALA A 112 -3.34 10.15 24.82
CA ALA A 112 -2.13 10.58 25.53
C ALA A 112 -0.87 9.86 25.02
N TYR A 113 -0.94 8.54 24.80
CA TYR A 113 0.15 7.78 24.18
C TYR A 113 0.41 8.22 22.74
N ALA A 114 -0.63 8.40 21.92
CA ALA A 114 -0.50 8.84 20.54
C ALA A 114 0.07 10.26 20.42
N ALA A 115 -0.20 11.16 21.39
CA ALA A 115 0.44 12.47 21.45
C ALA A 115 1.97 12.35 21.63
N HIS A 116 2.43 11.53 22.58
CA HIS A 116 3.87 11.26 22.70
C HIS A 116 4.47 10.61 21.45
N CYS A 117 3.77 9.67 20.80
CA CYS A 117 4.26 9.12 19.54
C CYS A 117 4.36 10.17 18.41
N LYS A 118 3.41 11.11 18.33
CA LYS A 118 3.49 12.25 17.38
C LYS A 118 4.75 13.08 17.62
N ASP A 119 5.05 13.41 18.88
CA ASP A 119 6.27 14.13 19.25
C ASP A 119 7.55 13.34 18.96
N ILE A 120 7.56 12.04 19.24
CA ILE A 120 8.73 11.18 19.02
C ILE A 120 9.03 10.99 17.53
N VAL A 121 8.01 10.86 16.66
CA VAL A 121 8.23 10.80 15.19
C VAL A 121 8.87 12.08 14.67
N ALA A 122 8.42 13.24 15.15
CA ALA A 122 8.95 14.53 14.72
C ALA A 122 10.34 14.85 15.31
N ARG A 123 10.52 14.62 16.63
CA ARG A 123 11.60 15.20 17.44
C ARG A 123 12.39 14.18 18.28
N GLY A 124 12.20 12.89 18.02
CA GLY A 124 12.87 11.80 18.73
C GLY A 124 14.40 11.89 18.69
N ILE A 125 15.05 11.44 19.78
CA ILE A 125 16.51 11.49 19.94
C ILE A 125 17.22 10.65 18.87
N THR A 126 16.77 9.41 18.67
CA THR A 126 17.37 8.42 17.77
C THR A 126 16.40 7.98 16.64
N PRO A 127 16.92 7.43 15.53
CA PRO A 127 16.10 6.82 14.48
C PRO A 127 15.16 5.73 15.01
N ASP A 128 15.66 4.77 15.81
CA ASP A 128 14.84 3.65 16.30
C ASP A 128 13.66 4.12 17.19
N LEU A 129 13.78 5.27 17.87
CA LEU A 129 12.67 5.90 18.59
C LEU A 129 11.61 6.47 17.63
N LYS A 130 12.02 7.24 16.61
CA LYS A 130 11.12 7.73 15.54
C LYS A 130 10.37 6.55 14.89
N GLU A 131 11.08 5.46 14.60
CA GLU A 131 10.55 4.27 13.92
C GLU A 131 9.53 3.46 14.74
N GLU A 132 9.79 3.18 16.03
CA GLU A 132 8.81 2.45 16.87
C GLU A 132 7.57 3.30 17.14
N ALA A 133 7.73 4.62 17.28
CA ALA A 133 6.61 5.56 17.41
C ALA A 133 5.80 5.66 16.10
N TYR A 134 6.47 5.75 14.95
CA TYR A 134 5.83 5.74 13.62
C TYR A 134 5.05 4.43 13.38
N THR A 135 5.68 3.29 13.66
CA THR A 135 5.06 1.97 13.52
C THR A 135 3.83 1.85 14.41
N SER A 136 3.95 2.27 15.67
CA SER A 136 2.86 2.27 16.64
C SER A 136 1.70 3.20 16.21
N LEU A 137 1.97 4.40 15.69
CA LEU A 137 0.92 5.27 15.13
C LEU A 137 0.19 4.63 13.95
N CYS A 138 0.91 4.06 12.99
CA CYS A 138 0.31 3.39 11.82
C CYS A 138 -0.56 2.19 12.24
N ASP A 139 -0.10 1.37 13.19
CA ASP A 139 -0.87 0.24 13.69
C ASP A 139 -2.11 0.70 14.48
N LEU A 140 -1.97 1.71 15.35
CA LEU A 140 -3.10 2.27 16.12
C LEU A 140 -4.18 2.81 15.19
N LEU A 141 -3.81 3.56 14.14
CA LEU A 141 -4.74 4.09 13.15
C LEU A 141 -5.52 3.00 12.40
N ILE A 142 -4.97 1.79 12.23
CA ILE A 142 -5.72 0.65 11.65
C ILE A 142 -6.57 -0.08 12.70
N LEU A 143 -6.04 -0.27 13.91
CA LEU A 143 -6.70 -1.04 14.97
C LEU A 143 -7.90 -0.28 15.57
N PHE A 144 -7.80 1.04 15.64
CA PHE A 144 -8.83 1.97 16.14
C PHE A 144 -9.55 2.75 15.02
N ALA A 145 -9.49 2.30 13.76
CA ALA A 145 -10.31 2.86 12.67
C ALA A 145 -11.82 2.64 12.91
N GLU A 146 -12.70 3.38 12.22
CA GLU A 146 -14.17 3.16 12.24
C GLU A 146 -14.58 1.71 11.92
N HIS A 147 -13.74 0.97 11.16
CA HIS A 147 -13.87 -0.47 10.93
C HIS A 147 -13.94 -1.31 12.21
N LEU A 148 -13.39 -0.84 13.33
CA LEU A 148 -13.55 -1.45 14.66
C LEU A 148 -15.04 -1.54 15.04
N CYS A 149 -15.76 -0.43 14.89
CA CYS A 149 -17.18 -0.31 15.22
C CYS A 149 -18.07 -0.93 14.15
N ALA A 150 -17.79 -0.62 12.87
CA ALA A 150 -18.62 -1.04 11.75
C ALA A 150 -18.62 -2.55 11.49
N LEU A 151 -17.54 -3.27 11.83
CA LEU A 151 -17.40 -4.71 11.55
C LEU A 151 -17.42 -5.62 12.78
N HIS A 152 -16.92 -5.17 13.93
CA HIS A 152 -16.75 -6.05 15.10
C HIS A 152 -17.76 -5.78 16.23
N HIS A 153 -18.24 -4.54 16.37
CA HIS A 153 -19.16 -4.13 17.45
C HIS A 153 -20.36 -3.29 16.93
N PRO A 154 -21.12 -3.79 15.93
CA PRO A 154 -22.19 -3.04 15.30
C PRO A 154 -23.36 -2.79 16.27
N GLY A 155 -23.43 -1.57 16.79
CA GLY A 155 -24.48 -1.12 17.72
C GLY A 155 -23.96 -0.60 19.05
N GLU A 156 -22.70 -0.85 19.40
CA GLU A 156 -22.11 -0.41 20.67
C GLU A 156 -21.67 1.08 20.60
N PRO A 157 -22.36 2.02 21.28
CA PRO A 157 -22.02 3.44 21.20
C PRO A 157 -20.70 3.76 21.91
N ASP A 158 -20.36 3.00 22.96
CA ASP A 158 -19.12 3.19 23.71
C ASP A 158 -17.88 2.83 22.89
N MET A 159 -17.97 1.82 22.01
CA MET A 159 -16.87 1.47 21.11
C MET A 159 -16.57 2.58 20.10
N ARG A 160 -17.58 3.37 19.67
CA ARG A 160 -17.36 4.54 18.80
C ARG A 160 -16.53 5.63 19.47
N GLN A 161 -16.52 5.70 20.79
CA GLN A 161 -15.66 6.64 21.52
C GLN A 161 -14.17 6.31 21.37
N LEU A 162 -13.81 5.10 20.92
CA LEU A 162 -12.43 4.66 20.71
C LEU A 162 -11.90 4.94 19.29
N VAL A 163 -12.73 5.48 18.38
CA VAL A 163 -12.32 5.68 16.98
C VAL A 163 -11.29 6.79 16.88
N PHE A 164 -10.10 6.46 16.36
CA PHE A 164 -8.95 7.35 16.27
C PHE A 164 -8.68 7.70 14.81
N GLU A 165 -9.32 8.77 14.33
CA GLU A 165 -9.15 9.26 12.95
C GLU A 165 -7.87 10.11 12.81
N PRO A 166 -7.12 10.00 11.70
CA PRO A 166 -5.95 10.83 11.48
C PRO A 166 -6.35 12.22 10.97
N ASP A 167 -5.98 13.24 11.74
CA ASP A 167 -6.04 14.63 11.28
C ASP A 167 -5.09 14.88 10.09
N ALA A 168 -5.24 16.03 9.44
CA ALA A 168 -4.43 16.37 8.27
C ALA A 168 -2.93 16.43 8.59
N ALA A 169 -2.55 17.01 9.74
CA ALA A 169 -1.15 17.15 10.15
C ALA A 169 -0.51 15.81 10.53
N LEU A 170 -1.25 14.86 11.10
CA LEU A 170 -0.80 13.48 11.29
C LEU A 170 -0.56 12.78 9.96
N CYS A 171 -1.45 12.95 8.97
CA CYS A 171 -1.20 12.41 7.62
C CYS A 171 0.07 13.00 6.98
N ASP A 172 0.30 14.31 7.15
CA ASP A 172 1.49 14.99 6.62
C ASP A 172 2.78 14.59 7.36
N MET A 173 2.72 14.39 8.69
CA MET A 173 3.81 13.83 9.50
C MET A 173 4.21 12.41 9.07
N LEU A 174 3.24 11.51 8.92
CA LEU A 174 3.50 10.13 8.51
C LEU A 174 4.00 10.05 7.06
N ASN A 175 3.56 10.97 6.18
CA ASN A 175 4.12 11.14 4.83
C ASN A 175 5.57 11.64 4.90
N ALA A 176 5.85 12.68 5.69
CA ALA A 176 7.20 13.23 5.86
C ALA A 176 8.19 12.17 6.35
N PHE A 177 7.78 11.31 7.29
CA PHE A 177 8.59 10.18 7.75
C PHE A 177 8.99 9.23 6.60
N ILE A 178 8.07 8.83 5.71
CA ILE A 178 8.46 7.96 4.58
C ILE A 178 9.29 8.69 3.51
N GLN A 179 9.14 10.01 3.34
CA GLN A 179 10.06 10.79 2.49
C GLN A 179 11.47 10.89 3.12
N GLU A 180 11.58 10.95 4.46
CA GLU A 180 12.86 11.02 5.21
C GLU A 180 13.55 9.64 5.32
N PHE A 181 12.81 8.56 5.56
CA PHE A 181 13.38 7.24 5.92
C PHE A 181 13.28 6.15 4.84
N VAL A 182 12.37 6.27 3.87
CA VAL A 182 12.14 5.24 2.83
C VAL A 182 12.71 5.65 1.47
N PHE A 183 12.37 6.84 0.97
CA PHE A 183 12.71 7.30 -0.38
C PHE A 183 14.11 7.96 -0.49
N VAL A 184 15.08 7.37 0.20
CA VAL A 184 16.47 7.84 0.34
C VAL A 184 17.41 7.16 -0.65
N HIS A 185 18.38 7.92 -1.17
CA HIS A 185 19.39 7.43 -2.12
C HIS A 185 20.61 6.91 -1.36
N HIS A 186 20.80 5.60 -1.35
CA HIS A 186 21.97 4.96 -0.73
C HIS A 186 22.94 4.48 -1.82
N ASN A 187 24.20 4.94 -1.74
CA ASN A 187 25.30 4.20 -2.36
C ASN A 187 25.56 2.94 -1.53
N TYR A 188 25.24 1.78 -2.11
CA TYR A 188 25.33 0.49 -1.43
C TYR A 188 26.75 -0.10 -1.47
N ASP A 189 27.71 0.64 -0.91
CA ASP A 189 29.13 0.29 -0.96
C ASP A 189 29.50 -0.83 0.04
N GLY A 190 29.25 -2.09 -0.36
CA GLY A 190 30.03 -3.25 0.08
C GLY A 190 29.55 -4.06 1.29
N GLN A 191 28.30 -3.94 1.76
CA GLN A 191 27.74 -4.79 2.84
C GLN A 191 26.29 -5.25 2.56
N ASP A 192 26.13 -6.29 1.74
CA ASP A 192 24.81 -6.74 1.25
C ASP A 192 23.86 -7.27 2.34
N GLU A 193 24.34 -7.94 3.39
CA GLU A 193 23.46 -8.45 4.45
C GLU A 193 22.73 -7.31 5.19
N ARG A 194 23.47 -6.29 5.66
CA ARG A 194 22.89 -5.12 6.33
C ARG A 194 21.99 -4.32 5.40
N ARG A 195 22.35 -4.22 4.12
CA ARG A 195 21.53 -3.62 3.07
C ARG A 195 20.19 -4.33 2.92
N ILE A 196 20.16 -5.66 2.95
CA ILE A 196 18.93 -6.45 2.90
C ILE A 196 18.06 -6.20 4.14
N GLU A 197 18.66 -6.20 5.34
CA GLU A 197 17.94 -5.89 6.59
C GLU A 197 17.34 -4.47 6.58
N GLU A 198 18.12 -3.46 6.18
CA GLU A 198 17.64 -2.08 6.04
C GLU A 198 16.53 -1.94 4.99
N LEU A 199 16.68 -2.56 3.82
CA LEU A 199 15.66 -2.54 2.77
C LEU A 199 14.36 -3.19 3.25
N HIS A 200 14.44 -4.30 3.98
CA HIS A 200 13.28 -4.90 4.65
C HIS A 200 12.68 -3.94 5.70
N LYS A 201 13.49 -3.25 6.50
CA LYS A 201 13.05 -2.20 7.45
C LYS A 201 12.25 -1.11 6.74
N ARG A 202 12.78 -0.54 5.65
CA ARG A 202 12.14 0.51 4.84
C ARG A 202 10.86 0.03 4.13
N ARG A 203 10.87 -1.19 3.57
CA ARG A 203 9.68 -1.84 2.98
C ARG A 203 8.56 -1.98 4.00
N ASN A 204 8.86 -2.37 5.25
CA ASN A 204 7.86 -2.44 6.33
C ASN A 204 7.24 -1.06 6.61
N PHE A 205 8.04 0.01 6.67
CA PHE A 205 7.52 1.36 6.92
C PHE A 205 6.63 1.87 5.79
N LEU A 206 7.00 1.62 4.53
CA LEU A 206 6.17 1.97 3.38
C LEU A 206 4.85 1.19 3.38
N ALA A 207 4.90 -0.12 3.64
CA ALA A 207 3.71 -0.95 3.77
C ALA A 207 2.81 -0.46 4.93
N ALA A 208 3.37 0.01 6.04
CA ALA A 208 2.61 0.61 7.13
C ALA A 208 1.80 1.85 6.69
N TYR A 209 2.41 2.80 5.95
CA TYR A 209 1.70 3.95 5.38
C TYR A 209 0.65 3.54 4.35
N CYS A 210 1.02 2.66 3.41
CA CYS A 210 0.14 2.20 2.35
C CYS A 210 -1.09 1.44 2.87
N LYS A 211 -0.97 0.73 4.01
CA LYS A 211 -2.12 0.16 4.73
C LYS A 211 -3.17 1.23 5.07
N LEU A 212 -2.77 2.41 5.55
CA LEU A 212 -3.70 3.52 5.86
C LEU A 212 -4.53 3.94 4.63
N ILE A 213 -3.93 3.94 3.44
CA ILE A 213 -4.60 4.26 2.17
C ILE A 213 -5.58 3.15 1.77
N VAL A 214 -5.14 1.89 1.74
CA VAL A 214 -5.97 0.78 1.21
C VAL A 214 -7.06 0.31 2.18
N TYR A 215 -6.96 0.63 3.46
CA TYR A 215 -8.04 0.50 4.44
C TYR A 215 -8.88 1.78 4.59
N ASN A 216 -8.70 2.78 3.71
CA ASN A 216 -9.47 4.04 3.69
C ASN A 216 -9.47 4.78 5.06
N VAL A 217 -8.34 4.71 5.78
CA VAL A 217 -8.09 5.48 7.01
C VAL A 217 -7.44 6.82 6.67
N ALA A 218 -6.60 6.87 5.64
CA ALA A 218 -6.08 8.09 5.04
C ALA A 218 -6.67 8.28 3.61
N PRO A 219 -7.06 9.50 3.20
CA PRO A 219 -7.65 9.73 1.88
C PRO A 219 -6.70 9.35 0.73
N ILE A 220 -7.23 8.71 -0.33
CA ILE A 220 -6.45 8.22 -1.48
C ILE A 220 -5.47 9.27 -2.06
N ARG A 221 -5.83 10.56 -2.06
CA ARG A 221 -4.96 11.69 -2.43
C ARG A 221 -3.57 11.64 -1.78
N ARG A 222 -3.48 11.18 -0.53
CA ARG A 222 -2.23 11.09 0.25
C ARG A 222 -1.21 10.11 -0.35
N ALA A 223 -1.63 9.20 -1.23
CA ALA A 223 -0.72 8.29 -1.92
C ALA A 223 0.06 8.92 -3.10
N ALA A 224 -0.24 10.16 -3.50
CA ALA A 224 0.49 10.83 -4.60
C ALA A 224 2.01 10.89 -4.35
N ASP A 225 2.40 11.18 -3.10
CA ASP A 225 3.81 11.23 -2.65
C ASP A 225 4.50 9.86 -2.55
N VAL A 226 3.74 8.77 -2.69
CA VAL A 226 4.26 7.40 -2.85
C VAL A 226 4.30 7.02 -4.33
N PHE A 227 3.21 7.30 -5.07
CA PHE A 227 3.06 6.94 -6.47
C PHE A 227 4.10 7.60 -7.38
N LYS A 228 4.58 8.80 -7.03
CA LYS A 228 5.64 9.50 -7.76
C LYS A 228 6.97 8.73 -7.82
N HIS A 229 7.27 7.90 -6.80
CA HIS A 229 8.52 7.13 -6.72
C HIS A 229 8.47 5.78 -7.46
N TYR A 230 7.38 5.45 -8.16
CA TYR A 230 7.14 4.12 -8.72
C TYR A 230 8.14 3.68 -9.80
N ILE A 231 8.69 4.61 -10.59
CA ILE A 231 9.79 4.31 -11.52
C ILE A 231 11.12 4.28 -10.77
N LYS A 232 11.43 5.36 -10.05
CA LYS A 232 12.71 5.59 -9.40
C LYS A 232 13.13 4.51 -8.41
N CYS A 233 12.19 4.01 -7.63
CA CYS A 233 12.42 2.99 -6.61
C CYS A 233 11.75 1.66 -6.99
N TYR A 234 11.61 1.36 -8.29
CA TYR A 234 10.89 0.18 -8.79
C TYR A 234 11.43 -1.14 -8.21
N ASN A 235 12.76 -1.29 -8.11
CA ASN A 235 13.39 -2.52 -7.60
C ASN A 235 13.16 -2.73 -6.10
N ASP A 236 13.18 -1.64 -5.33
CA ASP A 236 13.14 -1.67 -3.87
C ASP A 236 11.70 -1.73 -3.33
N TYR A 237 10.76 -1.03 -3.99
CA TYR A 237 9.41 -0.76 -3.50
C TYR A 237 8.29 -0.96 -4.55
N GLY A 238 8.62 -1.30 -5.80
CA GLY A 238 7.67 -1.26 -6.92
C GLY A 238 6.48 -2.22 -6.77
N ASP A 239 6.65 -3.34 -6.09
CA ASP A 239 5.59 -4.29 -5.74
C ASP A 239 4.58 -3.70 -4.74
N ILE A 240 5.06 -3.10 -3.65
CA ILE A 240 4.25 -2.43 -2.62
C ILE A 240 3.47 -1.26 -3.25
N ILE A 241 4.13 -0.45 -4.08
CA ILE A 241 3.51 0.70 -4.76
C ILE A 241 2.44 0.21 -5.77
N LYS A 242 2.73 -0.83 -6.57
CA LYS A 242 1.81 -1.45 -7.54
C LYS A 242 0.59 -2.07 -6.85
N ALA A 243 0.76 -2.73 -5.71
CA ALA A 243 -0.35 -3.26 -4.91
C ALA A 243 -1.23 -2.13 -4.37
N THR A 244 -0.62 -1.06 -3.85
CA THR A 244 -1.32 0.12 -3.32
C THR A 244 -2.10 0.85 -4.40
N LEU A 245 -1.50 1.11 -5.57
CA LEU A 245 -2.16 1.66 -6.76
C LEU A 245 -3.38 0.80 -7.17
N SER A 246 -3.21 -0.52 -7.18
CA SER A 246 -4.25 -1.46 -7.60
C SER A 246 -5.46 -1.43 -6.64
N LYS A 247 -5.21 -1.40 -5.32
CA LYS A 247 -6.28 -1.30 -4.31
C LYS A 247 -6.91 0.08 -4.24
N ALA A 248 -6.15 1.16 -4.33
CA ALA A 248 -6.70 2.52 -4.45
C ALA A 248 -7.68 2.65 -5.64
N ARG A 249 -7.34 2.03 -6.79
CA ARG A 249 -8.19 1.98 -7.99
C ARG A 249 -9.44 1.08 -7.81
N GLU A 250 -9.34 -0.01 -7.04
CA GLU A 250 -10.51 -0.83 -6.67
C GLU A 250 -11.48 -0.07 -5.76
N ILE A 251 -10.97 0.68 -4.78
CA ILE A 251 -11.77 1.47 -3.83
C ILE A 251 -12.46 2.64 -4.54
N ASN A 252 -11.71 3.47 -5.28
CA ASN A 252 -12.28 4.57 -6.05
C ASN A 252 -11.39 4.93 -7.25
N LYS A 253 -11.85 4.58 -8.46
CA LYS A 253 -11.15 4.85 -9.72
C LYS A 253 -10.90 6.33 -9.99
N LEU A 254 -11.88 7.19 -9.71
CA LEU A 254 -11.81 8.63 -9.98
C LEU A 254 -10.75 9.28 -9.07
N ASN A 255 -10.81 9.00 -7.77
CA ASN A 255 -9.82 9.51 -6.82
C ASN A 255 -8.43 8.93 -7.08
N CYS A 256 -8.33 7.65 -7.48
CA CYS A 256 -7.05 7.05 -7.85
C CYS A 256 -6.44 7.71 -9.10
N ALA A 257 -7.24 7.97 -10.15
CA ALA A 257 -6.78 8.68 -11.35
C ALA A 257 -6.34 10.12 -11.05
N LEU A 258 -7.09 10.85 -10.22
CA LEU A 258 -6.68 12.19 -9.75
C LEU A 258 -5.44 12.15 -8.85
N THR A 259 -5.15 11.03 -8.18
CA THR A 259 -3.94 10.85 -7.38
C THR A 259 -2.72 10.49 -8.24
N MET A 260 -2.90 9.68 -9.29
CA MET A 260 -1.89 9.47 -10.34
C MET A 260 -1.49 10.79 -11.01
N GLU A 261 -2.49 11.62 -11.33
CA GLU A 261 -2.30 12.95 -11.89
C GLU A 261 -1.53 13.88 -10.94
N LEU A 262 -1.91 13.95 -9.65
CA LEU A 262 -1.17 14.72 -8.64
C LEU A 262 0.28 14.24 -8.46
N ALA A 263 0.54 12.94 -8.55
CA ALA A 263 1.90 12.39 -8.51
C ALA A 263 2.75 12.82 -9.71
N MET A 264 2.16 12.84 -10.91
CA MET A 264 2.80 13.34 -12.13
C MET A 264 3.08 14.86 -12.05
N GLN A 265 2.11 15.66 -11.57
CA GLN A 265 2.27 17.10 -11.38
C GLN A 265 3.39 17.42 -10.38
N ALA A 266 3.51 16.64 -9.30
CA ALA A 266 4.58 16.79 -8.32
C ALA A 266 5.97 16.55 -8.94
N LEU A 267 6.16 15.45 -9.68
CA LEU A 267 7.43 15.20 -10.39
C LEU A 267 7.78 16.30 -11.40
N PHE A 268 6.79 16.80 -12.14
CA PHE A 268 7.02 17.85 -13.12
C PHE A 268 7.42 19.18 -12.44
N ALA A 269 6.79 19.53 -11.31
CA ALA A 269 7.20 20.68 -10.50
C ALA A 269 8.61 20.49 -9.90
N ASP A 270 8.95 19.28 -9.45
CA ASP A 270 10.30 18.95 -8.96
C ASP A 270 11.36 19.09 -10.06
N MET A 271 11.06 18.61 -11.27
CA MET A 271 11.91 18.78 -12.46
C MET A 271 12.12 20.26 -12.78
N LEU A 272 11.05 21.08 -12.82
CA LEU A 272 11.18 22.52 -13.10
C LEU A 272 12.03 23.23 -12.04
N ARG A 273 11.86 22.89 -10.75
CA ARG A 273 12.69 23.46 -9.67
C ARG A 273 14.17 23.12 -9.83
N LYS A 274 14.52 21.88 -10.19
CA LYS A 274 15.91 21.49 -10.50
C LYS A 274 16.45 22.20 -11.74
N ALA A 275 15.67 22.25 -12.83
CA ALA A 275 16.10 22.86 -14.08
C ALA A 275 16.40 24.36 -13.90
N ALA A 276 15.53 25.08 -13.20
CA ALA A 276 15.73 26.48 -12.81
C ALA A 276 16.96 26.68 -11.92
N ALA A 277 17.14 25.83 -10.89
CA ALA A 277 18.32 25.90 -10.02
C ALA A 277 19.65 25.62 -10.75
N ALA A 278 19.61 24.82 -11.82
CA ALA A 278 20.75 24.55 -12.71
C ALA A 278 20.91 25.58 -13.84
N GLY A 279 20.03 26.58 -13.96
CA GLY A 279 20.03 27.55 -15.06
C GLY A 279 19.73 26.95 -16.44
N THR A 280 19.06 25.80 -16.50
CA THR A 280 18.78 25.04 -17.72
C THR A 280 17.32 25.14 -18.15
N ALA A 281 17.07 25.22 -19.46
CA ALA A 281 15.72 25.24 -20.00
C ALA A 281 15.06 23.84 -19.92
N PRO A 282 13.80 23.73 -19.46
CA PRO A 282 13.08 22.46 -19.42
C PRO A 282 12.79 21.97 -20.83
N HIS A 283 13.18 20.73 -21.14
CA HIS A 283 13.06 20.17 -22.49
C HIS A 283 12.85 18.65 -22.45
N ARG A 284 12.31 18.09 -23.55
CA ARG A 284 11.80 16.70 -23.64
C ARG A 284 12.84 15.58 -23.48
N GLN A 285 14.12 15.90 -23.37
CA GLN A 285 15.23 14.94 -23.23
C GLN A 285 15.84 14.91 -21.82
N LEU A 286 15.37 15.76 -20.88
CA LEU A 286 15.81 15.70 -19.48
C LEU A 286 15.50 14.31 -18.87
N PRO A 287 16.42 13.69 -18.10
CA PRO A 287 16.18 12.38 -17.50
C PRO A 287 14.91 12.31 -16.64
N ASP A 288 14.66 13.34 -15.82
CA ASP A 288 13.42 13.51 -15.05
C ASP A 288 12.15 13.49 -15.93
N MET A 289 12.22 14.09 -17.14
CA MET A 289 11.10 14.13 -18.08
C MET A 289 10.83 12.77 -18.70
N LEU A 290 11.90 12.00 -18.99
CA LEU A 290 11.80 10.63 -19.47
C LEU A 290 11.25 9.69 -18.38
N GLU A 291 11.67 9.88 -17.12
CA GLU A 291 11.14 9.16 -15.96
C GLU A 291 9.62 9.43 -15.79
N LEU A 292 9.21 10.70 -15.88
CA LEU A 292 7.80 11.10 -15.81
C LEU A 292 6.95 10.53 -16.95
N LYS A 293 7.48 10.44 -18.18
CA LYS A 293 6.77 9.83 -19.32
C LYS A 293 6.62 8.32 -19.16
N GLU A 294 7.64 7.61 -18.67
CA GLU A 294 7.52 6.18 -18.34
C GLU A 294 6.55 5.94 -17.16
N LEU A 295 6.51 6.84 -16.15
CA LEU A 295 5.50 6.80 -15.09
C LEU A 295 4.07 6.92 -15.65
N ALA A 296 3.83 7.95 -16.46
CA ALA A 296 2.54 8.20 -17.11
C ALA A 296 2.09 7.03 -17.97
N LYS A 297 3.00 6.44 -18.75
CA LYS A 297 2.78 5.22 -19.54
C LYS A 297 2.40 4.02 -18.67
N ARG A 298 3.05 3.80 -17.52
CA ARG A 298 2.67 2.73 -16.58
C ARG A 298 1.31 2.98 -15.93
N PHE A 299 0.99 4.21 -15.54
CA PHE A 299 -0.35 4.57 -15.07
C PHE A 299 -1.42 4.38 -16.16
N SER A 300 -1.15 4.74 -17.42
CA SER A 300 -2.05 4.52 -18.56
C SER A 300 -2.41 3.04 -18.73
N VAL A 301 -1.43 2.13 -18.61
CA VAL A 301 -1.67 0.67 -18.61
C VAL A 301 -2.66 0.23 -17.51
N MET A 302 -2.69 0.90 -16.35
CA MET A 302 -3.59 0.54 -15.24
C MET A 302 -5.08 0.77 -15.52
N PHE A 303 -5.46 1.53 -16.55
CA PHE A 303 -6.85 1.65 -16.99
C PHE A 303 -7.30 0.49 -17.89
N GLY A 304 -6.38 -0.36 -18.33
CA GLY A 304 -6.69 -1.58 -19.11
C GLY A 304 -7.20 -1.27 -20.52
N LEU A 305 -8.25 -1.99 -20.94
CA LEU A 305 -8.89 -1.87 -22.27
C LEU A 305 -10.37 -1.44 -22.19
N ASP A 306 -10.99 -1.49 -21.01
CA ASP A 306 -12.39 -1.14 -20.81
C ASP A 306 -12.55 0.38 -20.65
N ALA A 307 -12.51 1.09 -21.77
CA ALA A 307 -12.60 2.56 -21.80
C ALA A 307 -13.93 3.06 -21.19
N VAL A 308 -15.03 2.32 -21.36
CA VAL A 308 -16.35 2.67 -20.80
C VAL A 308 -16.30 2.68 -19.26
N LYS A 309 -15.77 1.62 -18.62
CA LYS A 309 -15.64 1.55 -17.16
C LYS A 309 -14.61 2.50 -16.55
N ASN A 310 -13.85 3.24 -17.35
CA ASN A 310 -12.81 4.18 -16.91
C ASN A 310 -13.02 5.62 -17.43
N ARG A 311 -14.06 5.84 -18.23
CA ARG A 311 -14.42 7.08 -18.93
C ARG A 311 -14.31 8.34 -18.06
N GLU A 312 -14.99 8.32 -16.91
CA GLU A 312 -15.06 9.44 -15.98
C GLU A 312 -13.68 9.75 -15.39
N ALA A 313 -12.98 8.74 -14.88
CA ALA A 313 -11.67 8.86 -14.26
C ALA A 313 -10.60 9.40 -15.24
N LEU A 314 -10.58 8.90 -16.48
CA LEU A 314 -9.69 9.38 -17.54
C LEU A 314 -10.03 10.81 -17.99
N THR A 315 -11.33 11.14 -18.10
CA THR A 315 -11.77 12.50 -18.45
C THR A 315 -11.40 13.50 -17.35
N ALA A 316 -11.50 13.10 -16.08
CA ALA A 316 -11.11 13.93 -14.94
C ALA A 316 -9.59 14.13 -14.87
N LEU A 317 -8.79 13.07 -15.04
CA LEU A 317 -7.33 13.11 -15.16
C LEU A 317 -6.90 14.09 -16.24
N HIS A 318 -7.41 13.97 -17.47
CA HIS A 318 -7.08 14.90 -18.55
C HIS A 318 -7.52 16.35 -18.26
N ARG A 319 -8.68 16.59 -17.65
CA ARG A 319 -9.10 17.96 -17.28
C ARG A 319 -8.22 18.58 -16.20
N ALA A 320 -7.73 17.78 -15.25
CA ALA A 320 -6.79 18.21 -14.23
C ALA A 320 -5.42 18.54 -14.85
N GLY A 321 -4.85 17.64 -15.67
CA GLY A 321 -3.57 17.86 -16.34
C GLY A 321 -3.56 19.01 -17.34
N ILE A 322 -4.65 19.20 -18.10
CA ILE A 322 -4.82 20.39 -18.94
C ILE A 322 -4.89 21.66 -18.08
N SER A 323 -5.57 21.62 -16.93
CA SER A 323 -5.66 22.79 -16.05
C SER A 323 -4.31 23.14 -15.40
N PHE A 324 -3.47 22.14 -15.11
CA PHE A 324 -2.11 22.33 -14.63
C PHE A 324 -1.16 22.85 -15.72
N ALA A 325 -1.21 22.27 -16.92
CA ALA A 325 -0.44 22.72 -18.08
C ALA A 325 -0.81 24.14 -18.55
N ALA A 326 -2.01 24.60 -18.22
CA ALA A 326 -2.55 25.91 -18.55
C ALA A 326 -2.46 26.94 -17.40
N LEU A 327 -1.65 26.70 -16.36
CA LEU A 327 -1.32 27.69 -15.33
C LEU A 327 -0.39 28.79 -15.89
N GLU A 328 -0.42 29.97 -15.27
CA GLU A 328 0.53 31.08 -15.54
C GLU A 328 0.65 31.45 -17.04
N GLN A 329 -0.49 31.68 -17.68
CA GLN A 329 -0.54 32.01 -19.11
C GLN A 329 -0.03 33.42 -19.42
N SER A 330 0.75 33.53 -20.49
CA SER A 330 1.15 34.80 -21.11
C SER A 330 0.52 34.93 -22.50
N PRO A 331 0.09 36.13 -22.94
CA PRO A 331 -0.41 36.36 -24.30
C PRO A 331 0.63 36.10 -25.42
N HIS A 332 1.92 36.04 -25.07
CA HIS A 332 3.04 36.03 -26.02
C HIS A 332 4.11 34.98 -25.71
N ALA A 333 3.86 34.05 -24.79
CA ALA A 333 4.77 32.97 -24.46
C ALA A 333 4.00 31.70 -24.03
N PRO A 334 4.54 30.49 -24.28
CA PRO A 334 3.93 29.25 -23.79
C PRO A 334 3.87 29.24 -22.26
N PRO A 335 2.79 28.70 -21.66
CA PRO A 335 2.73 28.43 -20.22
C PRO A 335 3.95 27.66 -19.73
N PRO A 336 4.50 27.96 -18.52
CA PRO A 336 5.69 27.25 -18.00
C PRO A 336 5.45 25.74 -17.82
N HIS A 337 4.19 25.32 -17.72
CA HIS A 337 3.79 23.93 -17.59
C HIS A 337 3.38 23.24 -18.90
N LEU A 338 3.49 23.90 -20.06
CA LEU A 338 2.97 23.38 -21.34
C LEU A 338 3.59 22.03 -21.73
N LEU A 339 4.85 21.78 -21.37
CA LEU A 339 5.56 20.53 -21.61
C LEU A 339 4.92 19.32 -20.89
N PHE A 340 4.13 19.53 -19.84
CA PHE A 340 3.36 18.49 -19.14
C PHE A 340 2.32 17.79 -20.04
N LEU A 341 1.95 18.39 -21.17
CA LEU A 341 1.08 17.74 -22.15
C LEU A 341 1.72 16.51 -22.83
N GLU A 342 3.05 16.36 -22.81
CA GLU A 342 3.73 15.16 -23.32
C GLU A 342 3.38 13.89 -22.50
N PRO A 343 3.65 13.79 -21.18
CA PRO A 343 3.24 12.62 -20.38
C PRO A 343 1.71 12.47 -20.32
N LEU A 344 0.95 13.58 -20.38
CA LEU A 344 -0.51 13.52 -20.45
C LEU A 344 -1.02 12.85 -21.75
N SER A 345 -0.23 12.83 -22.82
CA SER A 345 -0.59 12.17 -24.07
C SER A 345 -0.65 10.64 -23.97
N GLU A 346 0.08 10.02 -23.05
CA GLU A 346 0.10 8.55 -22.81
C GLU A 346 -1.29 8.00 -22.45
N PHE A 347 -2.17 8.82 -21.87
CA PHE A 347 -3.54 8.45 -21.51
C PHE A 347 -4.55 8.68 -22.65
N SER A 348 -4.21 9.49 -23.66
CA SER A 348 -5.18 9.91 -24.70
C SER A 348 -5.73 8.74 -25.52
N ASN A 349 -4.94 7.68 -25.70
CA ASN A 349 -5.36 6.44 -26.37
C ASN A 349 -6.26 5.53 -25.52
N LYS A 350 -6.59 5.92 -24.28
CA LYS A 350 -7.58 5.26 -23.41
C LYS A 350 -8.95 5.94 -23.44
N LEU A 351 -9.07 7.14 -24.02
CA LEU A 351 -10.33 7.85 -24.18
C LEU A 351 -11.18 7.29 -25.32
N LEU A 352 -12.50 7.27 -25.12
CA LEU A 352 -13.47 7.06 -26.20
C LEU A 352 -13.47 8.25 -27.17
N ARG A 353 -13.83 8.02 -28.44
CA ARG A 353 -13.95 9.05 -29.50
C ARG A 353 -14.86 10.23 -29.12
N GLN A 354 -15.89 10.02 -28.29
CA GLN A 354 -16.73 11.11 -27.77
C GLN A 354 -15.99 11.96 -26.72
N ASP A 355 -15.18 11.35 -25.87
CA ASP A 355 -14.50 12.06 -24.78
C ASP A 355 -13.23 12.75 -25.24
N LYS A 356 -12.52 12.20 -26.23
CA LYS A 356 -11.47 12.93 -26.96
C LYS A 356 -11.97 14.31 -27.43
N ARG A 357 -13.19 14.39 -27.98
CA ARG A 357 -13.82 15.66 -28.40
C ARG A 357 -14.17 16.59 -27.23
N GLN A 358 -14.60 16.04 -26.08
CA GLN A 358 -14.87 16.84 -24.89
C GLN A 358 -13.59 17.39 -24.25
N VAL A 359 -12.53 16.57 -24.19
CA VAL A 359 -11.21 16.94 -23.68
C VAL A 359 -10.55 17.95 -24.61
N LEU A 360 -10.67 17.79 -25.94
CA LEU A 360 -10.24 18.79 -26.92
C LEU A 360 -10.98 20.12 -26.77
N LYS A 361 -12.31 20.12 -26.61
CA LYS A 361 -13.07 21.34 -26.34
C LYS A 361 -12.63 22.01 -25.03
N PHE A 362 -12.27 21.23 -24.01
CA PHE A 362 -11.75 21.76 -22.76
C PHE A 362 -10.33 22.34 -22.94
N LEU A 363 -9.45 21.67 -23.70
CA LEU A 363 -8.12 22.15 -24.08
C LEU A 363 -8.21 23.49 -24.81
N ASP A 364 -8.95 23.55 -25.91
CA ASP A 364 -9.14 24.77 -26.72
C ASP A 364 -9.83 25.91 -25.91
N SER A 365 -10.55 25.59 -24.82
CA SER A 365 -11.13 26.58 -23.88
C SER A 365 -10.17 27.05 -22.77
N ARG A 366 -9.09 26.31 -22.53
CA ARG A 366 -8.06 26.63 -21.53
C ARG A 366 -6.84 27.28 -22.16
N ILE A 367 -6.46 26.84 -23.36
CA ILE A 367 -5.34 27.35 -24.15
C ILE A 367 -5.90 27.62 -25.56
N PRO A 368 -6.39 28.85 -25.83
CA PRO A 368 -7.02 29.16 -27.11
C PRO A 368 -6.06 28.96 -28.30
N PRO A 369 -6.56 28.50 -29.47
CA PRO A 369 -5.74 28.35 -30.66
C PRO A 369 -5.23 29.70 -31.17
N GLY A 370 -3.90 29.90 -31.05
CA GLY A 370 -3.20 31.10 -31.52
C GLY A 370 -2.75 30.98 -32.98
N VAL A 371 -2.52 32.12 -33.63
CA VAL A 371 -2.12 32.20 -35.05
C VAL A 371 -0.63 31.85 -35.27
N GLN A 372 0.19 31.86 -34.21
CA GLN A 372 1.64 31.61 -34.27
C GLN A 372 2.10 30.64 -33.16
N TRP A 373 1.76 29.36 -33.32
CA TRP A 373 2.35 28.28 -32.51
C TRP A 373 3.71 27.87 -33.09
N GLY A 374 4.81 28.40 -32.54
CA GLY A 374 6.18 27.97 -32.85
C GLY A 374 6.60 26.65 -32.19
N ASP A 375 7.86 26.23 -32.36
CA ASP A 375 8.39 24.94 -31.86
C ASP A 375 8.25 24.76 -30.33
N GLU A 376 8.26 25.86 -29.58
CA GLU A 376 7.97 25.91 -28.14
C GLU A 376 6.57 25.37 -27.77
N TRP A 377 5.61 25.40 -28.70
CA TRP A 377 4.26 24.86 -28.55
C TRP A 377 4.14 23.39 -29.00
N ALA A 378 5.24 22.72 -29.37
CA ALA A 378 5.21 21.35 -29.90
C ALA A 378 4.52 20.32 -28.98
N ALA A 379 4.59 20.50 -27.65
CA ALA A 379 3.88 19.64 -26.69
C ALA A 379 2.35 19.77 -26.83
N LEU A 380 1.85 21.00 -27.03
CA LEU A 380 0.43 21.26 -27.29
C LEU A 380 0.00 20.69 -28.65
N LEU A 381 0.79 20.92 -29.70
CA LEU A 381 0.53 20.39 -31.04
C LEU A 381 0.44 18.85 -31.03
N SER A 382 1.37 18.18 -30.35
CA SER A 382 1.42 16.72 -30.23
C SER A 382 0.20 16.17 -29.47
N TYR A 383 -0.11 16.74 -28.29
CA TYR A 383 -1.26 16.33 -27.47
C TYR A 383 -2.60 16.61 -28.17
N ARG A 384 -2.73 17.76 -28.84
CA ARG A 384 -3.91 18.10 -29.65
C ARG A 384 -4.07 17.13 -30.83
N GLY A 385 -2.97 16.71 -31.45
CA GLY A 385 -2.94 15.65 -32.46
C GLY A 385 -3.46 14.31 -31.93
N SER A 386 -3.00 13.86 -30.76
CA SER A 386 -3.44 12.57 -30.20
C SER A 386 -4.92 12.54 -29.77
N LEU A 387 -5.50 13.71 -29.46
CA LEU A 387 -6.95 13.89 -29.26
C LEU A 387 -7.75 13.93 -30.58
N LEU A 388 -7.13 14.24 -31.71
CA LEU A 388 -7.77 14.22 -33.04
C LEU A 388 -7.68 12.85 -33.71
N THR A 389 -6.65 12.05 -33.43
CA THR A 389 -6.53 10.66 -33.92
C THR A 389 -7.71 9.81 -33.45
N ASP A 390 -8.36 9.12 -34.39
CA ASP A 390 -9.53 8.30 -34.07
C ASP A 390 -9.20 7.16 -33.08
N ALA A 391 -10.07 6.99 -32.10
CA ALA A 391 -10.02 5.88 -31.16
C ALA A 391 -10.56 4.59 -31.83
N PRO A 392 -10.15 3.39 -31.39
CA PRO A 392 -10.71 2.14 -31.88
C PRO A 392 -12.25 2.14 -31.70
N ASP A 393 -12.94 1.83 -32.80
CA ASP A 393 -14.40 1.94 -32.88
C ASP A 393 -15.11 0.88 -32.03
N GLU A 394 -16.21 1.26 -31.38
CA GLU A 394 -16.97 0.39 -30.46
C GLU A 394 -17.88 -0.56 -31.24
N ARG A 395 -17.26 -1.47 -32.02
CA ARG A 395 -17.98 -2.61 -32.60
C ARG A 395 -18.50 -3.48 -31.45
N PRO A 396 -19.83 -3.67 -31.31
CA PRO A 396 -20.34 -4.68 -30.39
C PRO A 396 -19.75 -6.05 -30.78
N PRO A 397 -19.39 -6.92 -29.82
CA PRO A 397 -19.00 -8.28 -30.15
C PRO A 397 -20.15 -8.91 -30.97
N PRO A 398 -19.88 -9.47 -32.17
CA PRO A 398 -20.94 -9.91 -33.07
C PRO A 398 -21.81 -10.91 -32.34
N ALA A 399 -23.10 -10.60 -32.23
CA ALA A 399 -24.04 -11.35 -31.40
C ALA A 399 -23.92 -12.84 -31.74
N ARG A 400 -23.50 -13.65 -30.75
CA ARG A 400 -23.30 -15.09 -30.94
C ARG A 400 -24.62 -15.69 -31.38
N LYS A 401 -24.76 -15.93 -32.70
CA LYS A 401 -25.90 -16.65 -33.27
C LYS A 401 -25.96 -18.01 -32.56
N HIS A 402 -26.95 -18.18 -31.68
CA HIS A 402 -27.22 -19.46 -31.07
C HIS A 402 -27.54 -20.43 -32.21
N TYR A 403 -26.63 -21.36 -32.50
CA TYR A 403 -26.89 -22.46 -33.42
C TYR A 403 -27.99 -23.32 -32.80
N ALA A 404 -29.22 -23.09 -33.26
CA ALA A 404 -30.41 -23.79 -32.81
C ALA A 404 -30.36 -25.24 -33.32
N ARG A 405 -29.82 -26.13 -32.48
CA ARG A 405 -29.71 -27.56 -32.75
C ARG A 405 -31.10 -28.17 -33.00
N ARG A 406 -31.37 -28.57 -34.25
CA ARG A 406 -32.52 -29.39 -34.64
C ARG A 406 -32.05 -30.68 -35.35
N PRO A 407 -32.91 -31.72 -35.45
CA PRO A 407 -32.43 -33.11 -35.42
C PRO A 407 -32.09 -33.71 -36.80
N ARG A 408 -31.57 -34.94 -36.75
CA ARG A 408 -31.00 -35.74 -37.84
C ARG A 408 -32.04 -36.71 -38.42
N GLY A 409 -32.04 -36.90 -39.75
CA GLY A 409 -32.66 -38.07 -40.40
C GLY A 409 -32.86 -37.91 -41.92
N GLN A 410 -32.25 -38.85 -42.68
CA GLN A 410 -32.68 -39.43 -43.99
C GLN A 410 -32.93 -38.48 -45.18
N ASN A 411 -32.61 -38.82 -46.44
CA ASN A 411 -31.85 -39.92 -47.06
C ASN A 411 -31.46 -39.50 -48.51
N GLU A 412 -30.59 -40.26 -49.19
CA GLU A 412 -30.41 -40.33 -50.68
C GLU A 412 -29.97 -39.03 -51.43
N ASP A 413 -29.17 -39.03 -52.52
CA ASP A 413 -28.34 -40.06 -53.17
C ASP A 413 -27.23 -39.45 -54.09
N GLU A 414 -26.20 -40.27 -54.37
CA GLU A 414 -25.29 -40.34 -55.56
C GLU A 414 -24.38 -39.17 -56.05
N GLU A 415 -23.43 -39.56 -56.93
CA GLU A 415 -22.35 -38.84 -57.65
C GLU A 415 -21.24 -38.13 -56.81
N GLY A 416 -19.93 -38.31 -57.08
CA GLY A 416 -19.27 -39.18 -58.06
C GLY A 416 -17.76 -39.37 -57.80
N ASP A 417 -17.32 -40.58 -58.12
CA ASP A 417 -15.99 -41.21 -58.22
C ASP A 417 -14.74 -40.33 -58.50
N GLU A 418 -13.57 -40.65 -57.89
CA GLU A 418 -12.53 -41.47 -58.55
C GLU A 418 -11.23 -41.72 -57.71
N ASN A 419 -10.70 -42.94 -57.87
CA ASN A 419 -9.31 -43.42 -57.65
C ASN A 419 -8.72 -43.64 -56.23
N ALA A 420 -8.29 -44.89 -56.02
CA ALA A 420 -7.30 -45.36 -55.03
C ALA A 420 -5.85 -45.07 -55.53
N GLU A 421 -4.71 -45.53 -54.98
CA GLU A 421 -4.28 -46.78 -54.32
C GLU A 421 -3.23 -46.41 -53.23
N SER A 422 -3.33 -46.83 -51.96
CA SER A 422 -3.01 -48.13 -51.35
C SER A 422 -1.53 -48.56 -51.33
N ASP A 423 -0.97 -48.65 -50.12
CA ASP A 423 -0.06 -49.71 -49.63
C ASP A 423 1.35 -49.90 -50.28
N GLN A 424 2.36 -50.56 -49.68
CA GLN A 424 2.44 -51.37 -48.44
C GLN A 424 3.86 -51.34 -47.80
N GLU A 425 4.01 -52.14 -46.73
CA GLU A 425 5.16 -52.63 -45.92
C GLU A 425 6.52 -52.90 -46.64
N ALA A 426 7.68 -53.23 -46.03
CA ALA A 426 8.12 -53.60 -44.65
C ALA A 426 9.67 -53.33 -44.52
N GLY A 427 10.42 -53.60 -43.43
CA GLY A 427 10.13 -54.17 -42.10
C GLY A 427 11.39 -54.73 -41.39
N GLY A 428 11.31 -54.96 -40.07
CA GLY A 428 12.34 -55.62 -39.22
C GLY A 428 13.57 -54.78 -38.81
N ASP A 429 14.27 -55.02 -37.70
CA ASP A 429 14.01 -55.76 -36.44
C ASP A 429 15.07 -55.25 -35.39
N ALA A 430 15.30 -55.70 -34.14
CA ALA A 430 14.89 -56.85 -33.33
C ALA A 430 15.11 -56.59 -31.82
N SER A 431 14.52 -57.45 -30.96
CA SER A 431 15.06 -57.95 -29.66
C SER A 431 15.43 -56.97 -28.51
N VAL A 432 15.16 -57.20 -27.21
CA VAL A 432 14.06 -57.85 -26.45
C VAL A 432 14.34 -57.61 -24.95
N ARG A 433 13.29 -57.69 -24.10
CA ARG A 433 13.21 -57.49 -22.61
C ARG A 433 12.79 -56.09 -22.15
N GLU A 434 12.18 -55.87 -20.97
CA GLU A 434 11.30 -56.64 -20.06
C GLU A 434 10.63 -55.58 -19.11
N THR A 435 9.76 -55.81 -18.11
CA THR A 435 9.27 -57.03 -17.41
C THR A 435 7.73 -56.95 -17.21
N ARG A 436 7.22 -57.40 -16.05
CA ARG A 436 5.84 -57.32 -15.50
C ARG A 436 5.70 -56.05 -14.62
N ALA A 437 4.52 -55.57 -14.17
CA ALA A 437 3.19 -56.19 -14.04
C ALA A 437 1.98 -55.20 -14.21
N ARG A 438 0.77 -55.70 -13.92
CA ARG A 438 -0.56 -55.16 -14.32
C ARG A 438 -1.08 -53.92 -13.56
N ARG A 439 -1.96 -53.16 -14.24
CA ARG A 439 -2.97 -52.22 -13.68
C ARG A 439 -4.18 -52.94 -13.07
N VAL A 440 -4.91 -52.23 -12.19
CA VAL A 440 -6.37 -52.35 -11.98
C VAL A 440 -7.01 -50.96 -12.22
N ARG A 441 -8.28 -50.90 -12.64
CA ARG A 441 -9.02 -49.66 -12.99
C ARG A 441 -10.04 -49.28 -11.91
N THR A 442 -10.27 -47.97 -11.71
CA THR A 442 -11.52 -47.40 -11.20
C THR A 442 -11.93 -46.17 -12.03
N PRO A 443 -13.24 -45.92 -12.30
CA PRO A 443 -13.71 -44.81 -13.13
C PRO A 443 -14.12 -43.56 -12.33
N ARG A 444 -14.12 -42.39 -12.98
CA ARG A 444 -14.61 -41.11 -12.43
C ARG A 444 -16.08 -40.84 -12.81
N LEU A 445 -16.89 -40.42 -11.83
CA LEU A 445 -18.14 -39.67 -12.02
C LEU A 445 -18.03 -38.39 -11.17
N HIS A 446 -17.86 -37.20 -11.76
CA HIS A 446 -18.97 -36.34 -12.24
C HIS A 446 -19.95 -35.94 -11.14
N ALA A 447 -19.60 -34.89 -10.39
CA ALA A 447 -20.49 -34.22 -9.44
C ALA A 447 -21.61 -33.47 -10.17
N ARG A 448 -22.77 -33.34 -9.51
CA ARG A 448 -23.93 -32.59 -10.02
C ARG A 448 -24.48 -31.66 -8.93
N THR A 449 -24.57 -30.38 -9.26
CA THR A 449 -24.99 -29.29 -8.35
C THR A 449 -26.45 -29.39 -7.94
N ARG A 450 -26.79 -29.08 -6.67
CA ARG A 450 -28.07 -28.41 -6.38
C ARG A 450 -28.08 -27.58 -5.09
N ALA A 451 -28.82 -26.47 -5.18
CA ALA A 451 -28.96 -25.40 -4.20
C ALA A 451 -29.30 -25.84 -2.75
N ALA A 452 -28.74 -25.12 -1.79
CA ALA A 452 -29.20 -25.13 -0.41
C ALA A 452 -30.61 -24.50 -0.29
N ARG A 453 -31.51 -25.16 0.43
CA ARG A 453 -32.73 -24.54 0.97
C ARG A 453 -32.49 -24.24 2.46
N ARG A 454 -33.02 -23.10 2.93
CA ARG A 454 -33.10 -22.81 4.36
C ARG A 454 -33.88 -23.91 5.10
N ARG A 455 -33.43 -24.23 6.30
CA ARG A 455 -34.27 -24.64 7.43
C ARG A 455 -33.77 -23.89 8.65
N ASP A 456 -34.69 -23.32 9.39
CA ASP A 456 -34.40 -22.71 10.67
C ASP A 456 -34.13 -23.82 11.71
N TYR A 457 -33.20 -23.55 12.62
CA TYR A 457 -33.15 -24.23 13.91
C TYR A 457 -32.86 -23.19 14.98
N SER A 458 -33.61 -23.24 16.07
CA SER A 458 -33.59 -22.25 17.13
C SER A 458 -32.48 -22.50 18.14
N ASP A 459 -31.79 -21.42 18.50
CA ASP A 459 -31.26 -21.13 19.83
C ASP A 459 -30.51 -22.27 20.56
N THR A 460 -29.18 -22.27 20.41
CA THR A 460 -28.25 -22.84 21.38
C THR A 460 -27.11 -21.85 21.61
N SER A 461 -26.86 -21.48 22.86
CA SER A 461 -25.87 -20.47 23.26
C SER A 461 -24.46 -20.74 22.74
N ASP A 462 -23.93 -19.87 21.88
CA ASP A 462 -22.55 -19.97 21.37
C ASP A 462 -21.53 -19.42 22.38
N THR A 463 -21.19 -20.24 23.38
CA THR A 463 -20.09 -19.96 24.31
C THR A 463 -18.74 -20.29 23.66
N THR A 464 -18.31 -19.49 22.70
CA THR A 464 -16.90 -19.47 22.25
C THR A 464 -15.97 -19.22 23.44
N PRO A 465 -14.82 -19.93 23.58
CA PRO A 465 -13.99 -19.80 24.75
C PRO A 465 -13.39 -18.39 24.88
N ARG A 466 -13.55 -17.76 26.06
CA ARG A 466 -13.08 -16.38 26.32
C ARG A 466 -11.58 -16.18 26.06
N SER A 467 -10.77 -17.23 26.20
CA SER A 467 -9.32 -17.21 25.93
C SER A 467 -8.99 -16.99 24.44
N THR A 468 -9.75 -17.61 23.52
CA THR A 468 -9.46 -17.54 22.07
C THR A 468 -9.68 -16.13 21.51
N ARG A 469 -10.68 -15.41 22.03
CA ARG A 469 -10.94 -14.01 21.66
C ARG A 469 -9.92 -13.03 22.29
N ALA A 470 -9.26 -13.43 23.38
CA ALA A 470 -8.14 -12.67 23.98
C ALA A 470 -6.86 -12.73 23.14
N GLN A 471 -6.54 -13.92 22.64
CA GLN A 471 -5.48 -14.05 21.65
C GLN A 471 -5.83 -13.25 20.39
N ALA A 472 -7.06 -13.33 19.87
CA ALA A 472 -7.45 -12.72 18.59
C ALA A 472 -7.10 -11.22 18.43
N VAL A 473 -7.20 -10.38 19.47
CA VAL A 473 -6.92 -8.93 19.36
C VAL A 473 -5.42 -8.66 19.20
N VAL A 474 -4.63 -9.21 20.13
CA VAL A 474 -3.18 -9.00 20.16
C VAL A 474 -2.50 -9.82 19.05
N VAL A 475 -3.03 -10.99 18.71
CA VAL A 475 -2.65 -11.74 17.49
C VAL A 475 -3.04 -10.95 16.24
N ARG A 476 -4.19 -10.26 16.16
CA ARG A 476 -4.48 -9.39 15.01
C ARG A 476 -3.46 -8.26 14.89
N ALA A 477 -3.01 -7.66 15.99
CA ALA A 477 -1.95 -6.64 15.95
C ALA A 477 -0.55 -7.22 15.63
N VAL A 478 -0.19 -8.37 16.20
CA VAL A 478 1.07 -9.07 15.90
C VAL A 478 1.10 -9.58 14.46
N VAL A 479 -0.02 -10.10 13.94
CA VAL A 479 -0.22 -10.43 12.52
C VAL A 479 -0.18 -9.15 11.69
N HIS A 480 -0.77 -8.03 12.11
CA HIS A 480 -0.66 -6.77 11.37
C HIS A 480 0.77 -6.21 11.28
N ARG A 481 1.58 -6.42 12.34
CA ARG A 481 3.03 -6.16 12.39
C ARG A 481 3.85 -7.21 11.62
N ALA A 482 3.38 -8.46 11.52
CA ALA A 482 4.01 -9.53 10.78
C ALA A 482 3.66 -9.52 9.28
N ASP A 483 2.49 -9.02 8.88
CA ASP A 483 2.06 -8.88 7.49
C ASP A 483 2.81 -7.76 6.79
N THR A 484 3.14 -6.68 7.51
CA THR A 484 4.17 -5.73 7.07
C THR A 484 5.51 -6.42 6.77
N ARG A 485 5.88 -7.45 7.53
CA ARG A 485 7.13 -8.22 7.37
C ARG A 485 7.02 -9.39 6.38
N SER A 486 5.82 -9.89 6.07
CA SER A 486 5.59 -11.11 5.26
C SER A 486 5.13 -10.80 3.83
N SER A 487 4.46 -9.65 3.62
CA SER A 487 4.25 -9.08 2.28
C SER A 487 5.57 -8.77 1.56
N VAL A 488 6.68 -8.76 2.29
CA VAL A 488 8.06 -8.61 1.80
C VAL A 488 8.62 -9.89 1.16
N SER A 489 8.14 -11.07 1.55
CA SER A 489 8.73 -12.39 1.20
C SER A 489 7.91 -13.21 0.20
N GLY A 490 6.72 -12.76 -0.22
CA GLY A 490 5.78 -13.58 -1.01
C GLY A 490 6.08 -13.77 -2.49
N ASP A 491 6.67 -12.76 -3.17
CA ASP A 491 6.87 -12.76 -4.63
C ASP A 491 8.35 -12.72 -5.06
N ALA A 492 9.30 -12.51 -4.13
CA ALA A 492 10.73 -12.31 -4.44
C ALA A 492 11.40 -13.53 -5.10
N SER A 493 10.82 -14.73 -4.95
CA SER A 493 11.33 -15.98 -5.49
C SER A 493 10.90 -16.29 -6.93
N LEU A 494 10.08 -15.44 -7.58
CA LEU A 494 9.50 -15.70 -8.90
C LEU A 494 9.98 -14.74 -10.01
N SER A 495 11.01 -13.93 -9.75
CA SER A 495 11.54 -12.95 -10.73
C SER A 495 13.03 -13.11 -11.09
N TRP A 496 13.69 -14.19 -10.64
CA TRP A 496 15.10 -14.49 -10.92
C TRP A 496 15.25 -15.75 -11.79
N SER A 497 14.63 -15.72 -12.95
CA SER A 497 14.87 -16.60 -14.10
C SER A 497 14.53 -15.83 -15.39
N GLU A 498 14.98 -16.33 -16.54
CA GLU A 498 14.75 -15.74 -17.87
C GLU A 498 15.34 -14.32 -18.08
N ARG A 499 16.68 -14.20 -18.11
CA ARG A 499 17.34 -13.20 -18.98
C ARG A 499 18.80 -13.48 -19.38
N ASP A 500 19.03 -14.65 -19.97
CA ASP A 500 20.20 -14.92 -20.84
C ASP A 500 19.67 -15.33 -22.22
N ASP A 501 19.88 -14.48 -23.24
CA ASP A 501 19.91 -14.77 -24.70
C ASP A 501 19.71 -13.46 -25.51
N CYS A 502 20.79 -12.69 -25.71
CA CYS A 502 21.01 -11.70 -26.78
C CYS A 502 22.46 -11.19 -26.74
#